data_AF-A0A918LXH1-F1
#
_entry.id   AF-A0A918LXH1-F1
#
_cell.length_a   1.000
_cell.length_b   1.000
_cell.length_c   1.000
_cell.angle_alpha   90.00
_cell.angle_beta   90.00
_cell.angle_gamma   90.00
#
_symmetry.space_group_name_H-M   'P 1'
#
loop_
_entity.id
_entity.type
_entity.pdbx_description
1 polymer ?
#
loop_
_entity_poly.entity_id
_entity_poly.type
_entity_poly.pdbx_seq_one_letter_code
_entity_poly.pdbx_strand_id
1 'polypeptide(L)'
;MTCPLVRTHPAVIAQAAETSAVQLGGRFRLGVGTGEALIEHILGTVWPEAPVRLEMLEEAHQIIRRLFTGERISHRGAHYTVKNARLYTLRKEPEPIDVSAFGPQDAEVAARIGHGLISMMPEESVVERFRCGGGGAKPVYGGLVVCWGSDEREVVRTAHRLRPTNSCPASSRRSC
;
A
#
# COMPACT_ATOMS: atom_id res chain seq x y z
N MET A 1 -0.99 -4.58 2.74
CA MET A 1 0.07 -3.72 2.17
C MET A 1 1.40 -4.42 2.33
N THR A 2 2.29 -4.32 1.35
CA THR A 2 3.68 -4.78 1.43
C THR A 2 4.65 -3.65 1.05
N CYS A 3 5.90 -3.74 1.47
CA CYS A 3 6.91 -2.70 1.31
C CYS A 3 8.02 -3.23 0.38
N PRO A 4 8.02 -2.90 -0.91
CA PRO A 4 9.01 -3.41 -1.87
C PRO A 4 10.32 -2.59 -1.81
N LEU A 5 10.84 -2.34 -0.60
CA LEU A 5 11.86 -1.31 -0.36
C LEU A 5 13.22 -1.86 0.06
N VAL A 6 13.30 -2.27 1.33
CA VAL A 6 14.55 -2.62 2.01
C VAL A 6 14.56 -4.11 2.31
N ARG A 7 13.59 -4.57 3.12
CA ARG A 7 13.54 -5.98 3.56
C ARG A 7 13.22 -6.94 2.43
N THR A 8 12.54 -6.49 1.39
CA THR A 8 12.15 -7.35 0.26
C THR A 8 12.31 -6.62 -1.06
N HIS A 9 13.09 -7.20 -1.95
CA HIS A 9 13.38 -6.65 -3.27
C HIS A 9 12.10 -6.59 -4.15
N PRO A 10 11.87 -5.53 -4.94
CA PRO A 10 10.66 -5.36 -5.75
C PRO A 10 10.39 -6.53 -6.70
N ALA A 11 11.43 -7.11 -7.29
CA ALA A 11 11.27 -8.28 -8.16
C ALA A 11 10.67 -9.52 -7.45
N VAL A 12 10.98 -9.72 -6.17
CA VAL A 12 10.42 -10.82 -5.36
C VAL A 12 8.94 -10.56 -5.08
N ILE A 13 8.61 -9.31 -4.72
CA ILE A 13 7.20 -8.89 -4.53
C ILE A 13 6.41 -9.05 -5.84
N ALA A 14 6.98 -8.67 -6.99
CA ALA A 14 6.33 -8.83 -8.28
C ALA A 14 5.97 -10.30 -8.57
N GLN A 15 6.92 -11.22 -8.38
CA GLN A 15 6.68 -12.65 -8.59
C GLN A 15 5.60 -13.20 -7.65
N ALA A 16 5.67 -12.84 -6.36
CA ALA A 16 4.69 -13.28 -5.36
C ALA A 16 3.27 -12.73 -5.66
N ALA A 17 3.17 -11.48 -6.09
CA ALA A 17 1.92 -10.83 -6.44
C ALA A 17 1.23 -11.53 -7.61
N GLU A 18 1.92 -11.73 -8.74
CA GLU A 18 1.32 -12.36 -9.92
C GLU A 18 1.02 -13.86 -9.69
N THR A 19 1.86 -14.55 -8.93
CA THR A 19 1.56 -15.94 -8.52
C THR A 19 0.27 -16.00 -7.71
N SER A 20 0.11 -15.10 -6.73
CA SER A 20 -1.11 -15.00 -5.91
C SER A 20 -2.32 -14.63 -6.76
N ALA A 21 -2.14 -13.71 -7.70
CA ALA A 21 -3.20 -13.25 -8.60
C ALA A 21 -3.72 -14.39 -9.49
N VAL A 22 -2.82 -15.20 -10.05
CA VAL A 22 -3.18 -16.40 -10.83
C VAL A 22 -3.92 -17.42 -9.94
N GLN A 23 -3.40 -17.72 -8.75
CA GLN A 23 -4.03 -18.68 -7.84
C GLN A 23 -5.43 -18.24 -7.37
N LEU A 24 -5.63 -16.94 -7.18
CA LEU A 24 -6.88 -16.37 -6.69
C LEU A 24 -7.88 -16.04 -7.79
N GLY A 25 -7.56 -16.31 -9.05
CA GLY A 25 -8.43 -16.05 -10.19
C GLY A 25 -8.76 -14.57 -10.38
N GLY A 26 -7.77 -13.68 -10.16
CA GLY A 26 -7.94 -12.23 -10.34
C GLY A 26 -8.68 -11.51 -9.21
N ARG A 27 -8.87 -12.16 -8.05
CA ARG A 27 -9.42 -11.53 -6.83
C ARG A 27 -8.36 -10.90 -5.92
N PHE A 28 -7.08 -11.05 -6.29
CA PHE A 28 -5.99 -10.40 -5.59
C PHE A 28 -5.96 -8.91 -5.96
N ARG A 29 -5.29 -8.09 -5.15
CA ARG A 29 -4.86 -6.72 -5.45
C ARG A 29 -3.56 -6.47 -4.71
N LEU A 30 -2.56 -5.90 -5.38
CA LEU A 30 -1.29 -5.59 -4.73
C LEU A 30 -1.33 -4.21 -4.09
N GLY A 31 -1.30 -4.14 -2.77
CA GLY A 31 -1.13 -2.88 -2.04
C GLY A 31 0.34 -2.66 -1.65
N VAL A 32 0.95 -1.54 -2.04
CA VAL A 32 2.35 -1.19 -1.73
C VAL A 32 2.47 0.12 -0.93
N GLY A 33 3.57 0.28 -0.19
CA GLY A 33 3.83 1.50 0.59
C GLY A 33 5.29 1.71 0.94
N THR A 34 5.59 2.87 1.54
CA THR A 34 6.94 3.29 1.98
C THR A 34 7.44 2.54 3.23
N GLY A 35 6.61 1.66 3.80
CA GLY A 35 6.93 0.86 4.99
C GLY A 35 6.98 1.69 6.29
N GLU A 36 7.16 0.97 7.39
CA GLU A 36 7.32 1.54 8.72
C GLU A 36 8.64 1.08 9.33
N ALA A 37 9.26 1.96 10.12
CA ALA A 37 10.52 1.65 10.79
C ALA A 37 10.40 0.32 11.54
N LEU A 38 9.32 0.13 12.32
CA LEU A 38 9.03 -1.04 13.15
C LEU A 38 9.28 -2.39 12.45
N ILE A 39 9.05 -2.49 11.14
CA ILE A 39 9.11 -3.76 10.39
C ILE A 39 10.25 -3.82 9.37
N GLU A 40 10.77 -2.68 8.91
CA GLU A 40 11.77 -2.69 7.83
C GLU A 40 13.21 -2.71 8.35
N HIS A 41 13.50 -2.12 9.52
CA HIS A 41 14.87 -2.07 10.06
C HIS A 41 15.33 -3.38 10.71
N ILE A 42 14.44 -4.36 10.88
CA ILE A 42 14.69 -5.58 11.69
C ILE A 42 15.81 -6.47 11.14
N LEU A 43 16.23 -6.28 9.89
CA LEU A 43 17.36 -6.99 9.28
C LEU A 43 18.72 -6.32 9.54
N GLY A 44 18.76 -5.29 10.39
CA GLY A 44 19.98 -4.53 10.69
C GLY A 44 20.39 -3.56 9.58
N THR A 45 19.53 -3.34 8.60
CA THR A 45 19.75 -2.39 7.50
C THR A 45 19.39 -0.96 7.92
N VAL A 46 19.99 0.02 7.23
CA VAL A 46 19.65 1.43 7.40
C VAL A 46 18.17 1.66 7.10
N TRP A 47 17.49 2.41 7.96
CA TRP A 47 16.15 2.94 7.69
C TRP A 47 16.27 4.30 6.99
N PRO A 48 15.95 4.40 5.68
CA PRO A 48 16.16 5.64 4.94
C PRO A 48 15.15 6.73 5.35
N GLU A 49 15.52 7.98 5.10
CA GLU A 49 14.64 9.13 5.29
C GLU A 49 13.38 9.04 4.40
N ALA A 50 12.30 9.69 4.83
CA ALA A 50 11.01 9.60 4.14
C ALA A 50 11.06 9.96 2.64
N PRO A 51 11.76 11.03 2.19
CA PRO A 51 11.86 11.33 0.77
C PRO A 51 12.55 10.22 -0.03
N VAL A 52 13.64 9.66 0.51
CA VAL A 52 14.36 8.54 -0.12
C VAL A 52 13.48 7.31 -0.22
N ARG A 53 12.70 6.99 0.82
CA ARG A 53 11.76 5.85 0.76
C ARG A 53 10.66 6.05 -0.29
N LEU A 54 10.26 7.29 -0.55
CA LEU A 54 9.29 7.61 -1.59
C LEU A 54 9.89 7.41 -2.99
N GLU A 55 11.12 7.89 -3.22
CA GLU A 55 11.89 7.64 -4.45
C GLU A 55 12.07 6.13 -4.70
N MET A 56 12.45 5.39 -3.67
CA MET A 56 12.55 3.94 -3.70
C MET A 56 11.22 3.29 -4.07
N LEU A 57 10.09 3.75 -3.51
CA LEU A 57 8.76 3.20 -3.83
C LEU A 57 8.38 3.43 -5.29
N GLU A 58 8.66 4.62 -5.84
CA GLU A 58 8.41 4.94 -7.25
C GLU A 58 9.24 4.05 -8.19
N GLU A 59 10.53 3.88 -7.91
CA GLU A 59 11.40 3.00 -8.69
C GLU A 59 10.95 1.53 -8.58
N ALA A 60 10.63 1.08 -7.37
CA ALA A 60 10.11 -0.26 -7.11
C ALA A 60 8.81 -0.52 -7.89
N HIS A 61 7.88 0.44 -7.88
CA HIS A 61 6.62 0.34 -8.62
C HIS A 61 6.87 0.22 -10.13
N GLN A 62 7.79 1.01 -10.69
CA GLN A 62 8.17 0.93 -12.10
C GLN A 62 8.70 -0.48 -12.45
N ILE A 63 9.59 -1.03 -11.62
CA ILE A 63 10.15 -2.37 -11.81
C ILE A 63 9.04 -3.43 -11.78
N ILE A 64 8.15 -3.38 -10.79
CA ILE A 64 7.04 -4.34 -10.65
C ILE A 64 6.14 -4.28 -11.89
N ARG A 65 5.75 -3.08 -12.34
CA ARG A 65 4.92 -2.90 -13.54
C ARG A 65 5.58 -3.44 -14.80
N ARG A 66 6.89 -3.21 -14.96
CA ARG A 66 7.66 -3.76 -16.08
C ARG A 66 7.75 -5.29 -16.02
N LEU A 67 7.84 -5.88 -14.84
CA LEU A 67 7.83 -7.35 -14.70
C LEU A 67 6.46 -7.96 -15.02
N PHE A 68 5.37 -7.25 -14.73
CA PHE A 68 4.00 -7.70 -15.04
C PHE A 68 3.69 -7.77 -16.54
N THR A 69 4.53 -7.19 -17.42
CA THR A 69 4.37 -7.36 -18.87
C THR A 69 4.77 -8.76 -19.34
N GLY A 70 5.54 -9.51 -18.53
CA GLY A 70 6.10 -10.80 -18.90
C GLY A 70 7.25 -10.72 -19.90
N GLU A 71 7.72 -9.53 -20.22
CA GLU A 71 8.94 -9.34 -20.98
C GLU A 71 10.18 -9.61 -20.11
N ARG A 72 11.31 -9.90 -20.76
CA ARG A 72 12.60 -9.93 -20.07
C ARG A 72 13.09 -8.50 -19.89
N ILE A 73 13.32 -8.10 -18.65
CA ILE A 73 13.78 -6.76 -18.33
C ILE A 73 15.14 -6.77 -17.63
N SER A 74 15.89 -5.70 -17.89
CA SER A 74 17.01 -5.25 -17.08
C SER A 74 16.73 -3.81 -16.63
N HIS A 75 17.18 -3.47 -15.43
CA HIS A 75 17.01 -2.17 -14.81
C HIS A 75 18.24 -1.86 -13.95
N ARG A 76 18.72 -0.63 -14.02
CA ARG A 76 19.81 -0.13 -13.19
C ARG A 76 19.45 1.29 -12.79
N GLY A 77 18.70 1.40 -11.69
CA GLY A 77 18.29 2.69 -11.14
C GLY A 77 19.15 3.10 -9.96
N ALA A 78 18.67 4.08 -9.22
CA ALA A 78 19.36 4.63 -8.05
C ALA A 78 19.30 3.65 -6.87
N HIS A 79 18.19 2.93 -6.73
CA HIS A 79 17.93 2.07 -5.58
C HIS A 79 18.00 0.58 -5.91
N TYR A 80 17.65 0.17 -7.13
CA TYR A 80 17.56 -1.24 -7.48
C TYR A 80 18.30 -1.59 -8.76
N THR A 81 18.82 -2.81 -8.78
CA THR A 81 19.39 -3.43 -9.98
C THR A 81 18.66 -4.73 -10.26
N VAL A 82 18.12 -4.85 -11.47
CA VAL A 82 17.50 -6.06 -12.01
C VAL A 82 18.25 -6.45 -13.27
N LYS A 83 18.65 -7.71 -13.38
CA LYS A 83 19.38 -8.21 -14.55
C LYS A 83 18.65 -9.40 -15.16
N ASN A 84 18.25 -9.26 -16.43
CA ASN A 84 17.66 -10.33 -17.24
C ASN A 84 16.47 -11.06 -16.60
N ALA A 85 15.67 -10.34 -15.80
CA ALA A 85 14.56 -10.93 -15.06
C ALA A 85 13.30 -11.03 -15.93
N ARG A 86 12.51 -12.08 -15.74
CA ARG A 86 11.23 -12.32 -16.41
C ARG A 86 10.31 -13.08 -15.46
N LEU A 87 9.04 -12.68 -15.40
CA LEU A 87 8.00 -13.49 -14.75
C LEU A 87 7.38 -14.45 -15.78
N TYR A 88 7.25 -15.71 -15.40
CA TYR A 88 6.65 -16.76 -16.24
C TYR A 88 5.20 -17.07 -15.83
N THR A 89 4.87 -16.84 -14.56
CA THR A 89 3.52 -16.99 -14.03
C THR A 89 2.89 -15.61 -13.99
N LEU A 90 1.97 -15.35 -14.92
CA LEU A 90 1.30 -14.06 -15.09
C LEU A 90 -0.17 -14.24 -15.41
N ARG A 91 -0.99 -13.28 -14.98
CA ARG A 91 -2.34 -13.12 -15.51
C ARG A 91 -2.31 -12.51 -16.91
N LYS A 92 -3.40 -12.72 -17.66
CA LYS A 92 -3.61 -12.05 -18.96
C LYS A 92 -3.71 -10.53 -18.81
N GLU A 93 -4.36 -10.09 -17.75
CA GLU A 93 -4.46 -8.68 -17.37
C GLU A 93 -3.59 -8.45 -16.13
N PRO A 94 -2.60 -7.54 -16.22
CA PRO A 94 -1.71 -7.22 -15.09
C PRO A 94 -2.47 -6.82 -13.84
N GLU A 95 -1.99 -7.31 -12.70
CA GLU A 95 -2.61 -7.03 -11.41
C GLU A 95 -2.55 -5.53 -11.04
N PRO A 96 -3.67 -4.90 -10.63
CA PRO A 96 -3.66 -3.55 -10.07
C PRO A 96 -2.73 -3.40 -8.87
N ILE A 97 -2.00 -2.29 -8.87
CA ILE A 97 -1.10 -1.89 -7.77
C ILE A 97 -1.66 -0.63 -7.12
N ASP A 98 -2.16 -0.76 -5.90
CA ASP A 98 -2.66 0.34 -5.07
C ASP A 98 -1.55 0.83 -4.13
N VAL A 99 -1.51 2.14 -3.84
CA VAL A 99 -0.41 2.76 -3.09
C VAL A 99 -0.93 3.33 -1.77
N SER A 100 -0.23 3.06 -0.67
CA SER A 100 -0.56 3.69 0.62
C SER A 100 -0.17 5.15 0.63
N ALA A 101 -0.97 5.97 1.28
CA ALA A 101 -0.55 7.30 1.72
C ALA A 101 -0.91 7.55 3.18
N PHE A 102 0.03 8.15 3.91
CA PHE A 102 -0.21 8.69 5.25
C PHE A 102 -0.24 10.22 5.25
N GLY A 103 0.48 10.88 4.34
CA GLY A 103 0.49 12.33 4.20
C GLY A 103 0.15 12.84 2.79
N PRO A 104 0.00 14.16 2.62
CA PRO A 104 -0.33 14.78 1.33
C PRO A 104 0.68 14.45 0.21
N GLN A 105 1.97 14.40 0.52
CA GLN A 105 3.01 14.07 -0.46
C GLN A 105 2.89 12.63 -0.96
N ASP A 106 2.65 11.68 -0.05
CA ASP A 106 2.41 10.28 -0.41
C ASP A 106 1.14 10.15 -1.27
N ALA A 107 0.11 10.95 -0.97
CA ALA A 107 -1.15 10.94 -1.69
C ALA A 107 -0.98 11.41 -3.15
N GLU A 108 -0.13 12.39 -3.40
CA GLU A 108 0.23 12.82 -4.76
C GLU A 108 0.96 11.71 -5.54
N VAL A 109 1.91 11.03 -4.90
CA VAL A 109 2.61 9.91 -5.53
C VAL A 109 1.64 8.77 -5.80
N ALA A 110 0.79 8.42 -4.84
CA ALA A 110 -0.26 7.42 -5.01
C ALA A 110 -1.19 7.78 -6.18
N ALA A 111 -1.55 9.06 -6.33
CA ALA A 111 -2.39 9.53 -7.43
C ALA A 111 -1.72 9.34 -8.79
N ARG A 112 -0.42 9.63 -8.87
CA ARG A 112 0.38 9.52 -10.10
C ARG A 112 0.61 8.07 -10.52
N ILE A 113 1.07 7.21 -9.62
CA ILE A 113 1.57 5.87 -9.97
C ILE A 113 0.58 4.75 -9.63
N GLY A 114 -0.28 4.96 -8.63
CA GLY A 114 -1.20 3.94 -8.15
C GLY A 114 -2.43 3.74 -9.04
N HIS A 115 -2.99 2.53 -8.97
CA HIS A 115 -4.32 2.21 -9.50
C HIS A 115 -5.43 2.51 -8.48
N GLY A 116 -5.05 2.87 -7.25
CA GLY A 116 -5.93 3.18 -6.13
C GLY A 116 -5.13 3.68 -4.94
N LEU A 117 -5.84 4.29 -4.00
CA LEU A 117 -5.29 4.79 -2.75
C LEU A 117 -5.64 3.81 -1.62
N ILE A 118 -4.69 3.54 -0.75
CA ILE A 118 -4.95 2.86 0.52
C ILE A 118 -4.55 3.79 1.66
N SER A 119 -5.45 4.02 2.62
CA SER A 119 -5.15 4.77 3.82
C SER A 119 -5.53 3.98 5.06
N MET A 120 -4.71 4.10 6.12
CA MET A 120 -4.95 3.40 7.37
C MET A 120 -6.23 3.89 8.06
N MET A 121 -6.53 5.19 7.93
CA MET A 121 -7.71 5.85 8.47
C MET A 121 -8.38 6.70 7.37
N PRO A 122 -9.68 6.99 7.46
CA PRO A 122 -10.37 7.82 6.49
C PRO A 122 -10.05 9.31 6.73
N GLU A 123 -8.87 9.74 6.27
CA GLU A 123 -8.41 11.13 6.37
C GLU A 123 -8.83 11.93 5.13
N GLU A 124 -9.75 12.88 5.30
CA GLU A 124 -10.31 13.70 4.20
C GLU A 124 -9.21 14.40 3.39
N SER A 125 -8.25 15.04 4.08
CA SER A 125 -7.15 15.78 3.44
C SER A 125 -6.28 14.90 2.52
N VAL A 126 -6.07 13.64 2.88
CA VAL A 126 -5.31 12.66 2.08
C VAL A 126 -6.12 12.28 0.83
N VAL A 127 -7.42 12.05 1.00
CA VAL A 127 -8.33 11.69 -0.11
C VAL A 127 -8.44 12.85 -1.10
N GLU A 128 -8.66 14.07 -0.62
CA GLU A 128 -8.72 15.27 -1.46
C GLU A 128 -7.42 15.45 -2.26
N ARG A 129 -6.28 15.32 -1.59
CA ARG A 129 -4.98 15.47 -2.27
C ARG A 129 -4.77 14.40 -3.34
N PHE A 130 -5.15 13.15 -3.06
CA PHE A 130 -5.11 12.08 -4.05
C PHE A 130 -6.02 12.37 -5.26
N ARG A 131 -7.25 12.86 -5.04
CA ARG A 131 -8.18 13.21 -6.11
C ARG A 131 -7.62 14.33 -6.98
N CYS A 132 -7.15 15.42 -6.36
CA CYS A 132 -6.56 16.57 -7.04
C CYS A 132 -5.26 16.21 -7.79
N GLY A 133 -4.48 15.25 -7.27
CA GLY A 133 -3.23 14.77 -7.87
C GLY A 133 -3.41 13.87 -9.11
N GLY A 134 -4.62 13.76 -9.66
CA GLY A 134 -4.91 12.89 -10.81
C GLY A 134 -5.43 11.50 -10.43
N GLY A 135 -5.78 11.28 -9.15
CA GLY A 135 -6.41 10.05 -8.69
C GLY A 135 -7.80 9.85 -9.30
N GLY A 136 -8.49 10.91 -9.72
CA GLY A 136 -9.73 10.84 -10.50
C GLY A 136 -10.78 9.92 -9.87
N ALA A 137 -11.28 8.95 -10.63
CA ALA A 137 -12.24 7.94 -10.17
C ALA A 137 -11.60 6.65 -9.61
N LYS A 138 -10.27 6.60 -9.45
CA LYS A 138 -9.58 5.42 -8.90
C LYS A 138 -10.12 5.05 -7.51
N PRO A 139 -10.19 3.75 -7.16
CA PRO A 139 -10.69 3.33 -5.86
C PRO A 139 -9.85 3.91 -4.71
N VAL A 140 -10.54 4.17 -3.60
CA VAL A 140 -9.93 4.61 -2.33
C VAL A 140 -10.38 3.63 -1.26
N TYR A 141 -9.42 3.05 -0.56
CA TYR A 141 -9.65 2.10 0.53
C TYR A 141 -9.20 2.74 1.84
N GLY A 142 -10.08 2.75 2.84
CA GLY A 142 -9.80 3.25 4.18
C GLY A 142 -10.00 2.15 5.22
N GLY A 143 -9.11 2.10 6.22
CA GLY A 143 -9.31 1.26 7.40
C GLY A 143 -10.25 1.92 8.40
N LEU A 144 -11.13 1.12 9.02
CA LEU A 144 -11.90 1.54 10.19
C LEU A 144 -11.82 0.44 11.23
N VAL A 145 -11.54 0.82 12.48
CA VAL A 145 -11.67 -0.10 13.62
C VAL A 145 -13.08 0.00 14.15
N VAL A 146 -13.81 -1.12 14.14
CA VAL A 146 -15.20 -1.18 14.60
C VAL A 146 -15.29 -2.08 15.83
N CYS A 147 -15.92 -1.56 16.89
CA CYS A 147 -16.39 -2.36 18.02
C CYS A 147 -17.92 -2.27 18.02
N TRP A 148 -18.60 -3.42 18.08
CA TRP A 148 -20.05 -3.50 17.91
C TRP A 148 -20.68 -4.28 19.07
N GLY A 149 -21.84 -3.82 19.54
CA GLY A 149 -22.62 -4.41 20.61
C GLY A 149 -23.90 -3.61 20.85
N SER A 150 -24.83 -4.19 21.62
CA SER A 150 -26.14 -3.58 21.89
C SER A 150 -26.12 -2.51 23.00
N ASP A 151 -25.11 -2.52 23.88
CA ASP A 151 -24.92 -1.50 24.93
C ASP A 151 -23.71 -0.61 24.58
N GLU A 152 -23.98 0.66 24.29
CA GLU A 152 -22.97 1.68 23.96
C GLU A 152 -21.88 1.80 25.03
N ARG A 153 -22.23 1.74 26.32
CA ARG A 153 -21.26 1.89 27.42
C ARG A 153 -20.32 0.69 27.49
N GLU A 154 -20.86 -0.50 27.27
CA GLU A 154 -20.07 -1.73 27.23
C GLU A 154 -19.11 -1.73 26.03
N VAL A 155 -19.60 -1.33 24.86
CA VAL A 155 -18.82 -1.24 23.61
C VAL A 155 -17.67 -0.26 23.76
N VAL A 156 -17.92 0.95 24.27
CA VAL A 156 -16.87 1.97 24.47
C VAL A 156 -15.81 1.47 25.47
N ARG A 157 -16.24 0.91 26.61
CA ARG A 157 -15.32 0.32 27.60
C ARG A 157 -14.48 -0.80 26.99
N THR A 158 -15.09 -1.65 26.16
CA THR A 158 -14.40 -2.75 25.50
C THR A 158 -13.40 -2.26 24.47
N ALA A 159 -13.77 -1.26 23.67
CA ALA A 159 -12.89 -0.64 22.69
C ALA A 159 -11.63 -0.06 23.37
N HIS A 160 -11.80 0.73 24.43
CA HIS A 160 -10.67 1.31 25.18
C HIS A 160 -9.80 0.25 25.86
N ARG A 161 -10.41 -0.81 26.40
CA ARG A 161 -9.66 -1.90 27.04
C ARG A 161 -8.83 -2.71 26.05
N LEU A 162 -9.37 -3.02 24.87
CA LEU A 162 -8.70 -3.84 23.85
C LEU A 162 -7.73 -3.03 22.97
N ARG A 163 -7.98 -1.73 22.80
CA ARG A 163 -7.20 -0.82 21.95
C ARG A 163 -6.89 0.48 22.70
N PRO A 164 -6.06 0.44 23.77
CA PRO A 164 -5.77 1.60 24.59
C PRO A 164 -4.99 2.71 23.87
N THR A 165 -4.29 2.38 22.78
CA THR A 165 -3.42 3.30 22.02
C THR A 165 -4.02 3.82 20.72
N ASN A 166 -5.13 3.24 20.23
CA ASN A 166 -5.78 3.75 19.02
C ASN A 166 -6.85 4.76 19.41
N SER A 167 -6.84 5.93 18.77
CA SER A 167 -7.97 6.85 18.79
C SER A 167 -9.20 6.14 18.22
N CYS A 168 -10.09 5.69 19.09
CA CYS A 168 -11.40 5.20 18.68
C CYS A 168 -12.17 6.43 18.18
N PRO A 169 -12.65 6.47 16.92
CA PRO A 169 -13.47 7.58 16.47
C PRO A 169 -14.71 7.62 17.37
N ALA A 170 -14.89 8.73 18.07
CA ALA A 170 -16.04 8.92 18.93
C ALA A 170 -17.32 8.77 18.09
N SER A 171 -18.15 7.78 18.44
CA SER A 171 -19.57 7.60 18.11
C SER A 171 -20.06 8.24 16.80
N SER A 172 -20.28 7.44 15.75
CA SER A 172 -21.14 7.84 14.64
C SER A 172 -22.62 7.82 15.07
N ARG A 173 -23.04 8.77 15.92
CA ARG A 173 -24.45 9.17 15.99
C ARG A 173 -24.73 10.06 14.79
N ARG A 174 -25.24 9.46 13.71
CA ARG A 174 -26.19 10.16 12.83
C ARG A 174 -27.54 9.50 13.05
N SER A 175 -28.30 10.04 14.00
CA SER A 175 -29.75 9.94 14.00
C SER A 175 -30.27 10.64 12.75
N CYS A 176 -31.22 9.99 12.07
CA CYS A 176 -32.13 10.48 11.01
C CYS A 176 -31.96 11.92 10.53
#